data_AF-A0A1I0HXC8-F1
#
_entry.id   AF-A0A1I0HXC8-F1
#
_cell.length_a   1.000
_cell.length_b   1.000
_cell.length_c   1.000
_cell.angle_alpha   90.00
_cell.angle_beta   90.00
_cell.angle_gamma   90.00
#
_symmetry.space_group_name_H-M   'P 1'
#
loop_
_entity.id
_entity.type
_entity.pdbx_description
1 polymer ?
#
loop_
_entity_poly.entity_id
_entity_poly.type
_entity_poly.pdbx_seq_one_letter_code
_entity_poly.pdbx_strand_id
1 'polypeptide(L)'
;MIEQSADREGRGQKHRDRRTDRTRKEILSAMFRLLGRKPLSQITVTEIAKEADINRKTFYTYYANPAAVQDEIEDELVRQFGAAIHDMDLETLMRRPEKFFMMLAKLVEKNLDFYGGLLTKEDLSSVLVKVMAMLKATFVERFGDQEYIDREHFDMVLDFAVAGLVAVYTEWFLQKQKRPLEEVSEELAVLMFQGALGLVQKIQKNTPAPDLSGGPEESGDWREV
;
A
#
# COMPACT_ATOMS: atom_id res chain seq x y z
N MET A 1 -45.28 13.91 -21.88
CA MET A 1 -44.93 14.74 -20.69
C MET A 1 -44.01 14.03 -19.69
N ILE A 2 -43.67 12.74 -19.87
CA ILE A 2 -42.87 11.96 -18.90
C ILE A 2 -41.37 11.97 -19.22
N GLU A 3 -40.96 12.10 -20.50
CA GLU A 3 -39.53 12.10 -20.90
C GLU A 3 -38.74 13.36 -20.49
N GLN A 4 -39.38 14.53 -20.38
CA GLN A 4 -38.68 15.76 -19.95
C GLN A 4 -38.39 15.80 -18.45
N SER A 5 -39.06 14.96 -17.65
CA SER A 5 -38.92 14.91 -16.19
C SER A 5 -37.72 14.05 -15.77
N ALA A 6 -37.52 12.90 -16.42
CA ALA A 6 -36.40 12.00 -16.16
C ALA A 6 -35.03 12.59 -16.57
N ASP A 7 -34.99 13.33 -17.68
CA ASP A 7 -33.77 13.98 -18.18
C ASP A 7 -33.37 15.22 -17.31
N ARG A 8 -34.35 15.88 -16.67
CA ARG A 8 -34.10 16.93 -15.68
C ARG A 8 -33.60 16.38 -14.33
N GLU A 9 -34.14 15.25 -13.88
CA GLU A 9 -33.69 14.57 -12.66
C GLU A 9 -32.27 14.00 -12.82
N GLY A 10 -31.96 13.35 -13.94
CA GLY A 10 -30.62 12.83 -14.23
C GLY A 10 -29.54 13.91 -14.31
N ARG A 11 -29.84 15.08 -14.90
CA ARG A 11 -28.92 16.24 -14.92
C ARG A 11 -28.77 16.89 -13.54
N GLY A 12 -29.84 16.97 -12.76
CA GLY A 12 -29.84 17.48 -11.39
C GLY A 12 -29.02 16.62 -10.43
N GLN A 13 -29.13 15.29 -10.53
CA GLN A 13 -28.36 14.32 -9.75
C GLN A 13 -26.87 14.40 -10.09
N LYS A 14 -26.52 14.40 -11.39
CA LYS A 14 -25.13 14.49 -11.88
C LYS A 14 -24.45 15.82 -11.52
N HIS A 15 -25.21 16.92 -11.51
CA HIS A 15 -24.68 18.21 -11.07
C HIS A 15 -24.47 18.27 -9.55
N ARG A 16 -25.36 17.63 -8.78
CA ARG A 16 -25.22 17.53 -7.32
C ARG A 16 -24.00 16.69 -6.95
N ASP A 17 -23.81 15.56 -7.61
CA ASP A 17 -22.67 14.64 -7.45
C ASP A 17 -21.34 15.32 -7.75
N ARG A 18 -21.25 16.05 -8.88
CA ARG A 18 -20.07 16.87 -9.22
C ARG A 18 -19.73 17.95 -8.19
N ARG A 19 -20.76 18.53 -7.56
CA ARG A 19 -20.56 19.53 -6.51
C ARG A 19 -20.07 18.87 -5.22
N THR A 20 -20.61 17.70 -4.90
CA THR A 20 -20.17 16.84 -3.78
C THR A 20 -18.69 16.50 -3.92
N ASP A 21 -18.28 15.98 -5.07
CA ASP A 21 -16.89 15.61 -5.35
C ASP A 21 -15.93 16.80 -5.29
N ARG A 22 -16.36 17.95 -5.83
CA ARG A 22 -15.56 19.16 -5.81
C ARG A 22 -15.29 19.63 -4.39
N THR A 23 -16.34 19.77 -3.58
CA THR A 23 -16.19 20.22 -2.19
C THR A 23 -15.37 19.23 -1.36
N ARG A 24 -15.56 17.92 -1.57
CA ARG A 24 -14.73 16.88 -0.95
C ARG A 24 -13.25 17.09 -1.27
N LYS A 25 -12.90 17.29 -2.55
CA LYS A 25 -11.52 17.56 -3.00
C LYS A 25 -10.94 18.85 -2.42
N GLU A 26 -11.75 19.89 -2.29
CA GLU A 26 -11.34 21.16 -1.67
C GLU A 26 -11.00 20.96 -0.19
N ILE A 27 -11.82 20.19 0.55
CA ILE A 27 -11.56 19.83 1.96
C ILE A 27 -10.27 19.01 2.11
N LEU A 28 -10.08 17.96 1.29
CA LEU A 28 -8.87 17.15 1.31
C LEU A 28 -7.61 17.99 1.05
N SER A 29 -7.68 18.87 0.04
CA SER A 29 -6.56 19.75 -0.33
C SER A 29 -6.25 20.75 0.77
N ALA A 30 -7.26 21.27 1.46
CA ALA A 30 -7.09 22.18 2.60
C ALA A 30 -6.45 21.47 3.80
N MET A 31 -6.96 20.28 4.15
CA MET A 31 -6.38 19.45 5.20
C MET A 31 -4.91 19.14 4.90
N PHE A 32 -4.62 18.77 3.65
CA PHE A 32 -3.26 18.48 3.20
C PHE A 32 -2.31 19.67 3.42
N ARG A 33 -2.70 20.89 3.01
CA ARG A 33 -1.89 22.10 3.24
C ARG A 33 -1.68 22.41 4.74
N LEU A 34 -2.65 22.06 5.58
CA LEU A 34 -2.57 22.28 7.03
C LEU A 34 -1.61 21.29 7.70
N LEU A 35 -1.68 20.01 7.32
CA LEU A 35 -0.75 18.96 7.78
C LEU A 35 0.71 19.30 7.45
N GLY A 36 0.94 19.93 6.28
CA GLY A 36 2.27 20.46 5.92
C GLY A 36 2.83 21.54 6.86
N ARG A 37 2.03 22.09 7.77
CA ARG A 37 2.41 23.22 8.65
C ARG A 37 2.33 22.89 10.14
N LYS A 38 1.47 21.95 10.55
CA LYS A 38 1.21 21.62 11.96
C LYS A 38 0.59 20.22 12.10
N PRO A 39 0.77 19.55 13.25
CA PRO A 39 0.23 18.21 13.48
C PRO A 39 -1.30 18.19 13.50
N LEU A 40 -1.90 17.02 13.22
CA LEU A 40 -3.36 16.81 13.24
C LEU A 40 -4.00 17.34 14.52
N SER A 41 -3.36 17.08 15.67
CA SER A 41 -3.84 17.44 17.02
C SER A 41 -4.16 18.93 17.18
N GLN A 42 -3.58 19.79 16.34
CA GLN A 42 -3.77 21.25 16.35
C GLN A 42 -4.63 21.76 15.18
N ILE A 43 -5.11 20.90 14.29
CA ILE A 43 -5.95 21.30 13.16
C ILE A 43 -7.42 21.33 13.60
N THR A 44 -8.08 22.47 13.38
CA THR A 44 -9.51 22.62 13.70
C THR A 44 -10.40 22.62 12.45
N VAL A 45 -11.67 22.23 12.61
CA VAL A 45 -12.69 22.32 11.55
C VAL A 45 -12.80 23.75 10.99
N THR A 46 -12.65 24.77 11.84
CA THR A 46 -12.71 26.17 11.41
C THR A 46 -11.60 26.51 10.44
N GLU A 47 -10.39 26.02 10.68
CA GLU A 47 -9.25 26.28 9.80
C GLU A 47 -9.37 25.52 8.49
N ILE A 48 -9.79 24.25 8.53
CA ILE A 48 -10.06 23.48 7.30
C ILE A 48 -11.13 24.17 6.47
N ALA A 49 -12.24 24.57 7.09
CA ALA A 49 -13.34 25.24 6.39
C ALA A 49 -12.88 26.56 5.76
N LYS A 50 -12.06 27.34 6.47
CA LYS A 50 -11.48 28.59 5.95
C LYS A 50 -10.52 28.34 4.79
N GLU A 51 -9.62 27.38 4.92
CA GLU A 51 -8.61 27.03 3.92
C GLU A 51 -9.22 26.38 2.66
N ALA A 52 -10.39 25.75 2.79
CA ALA A 52 -11.17 25.18 1.69
C ALA A 52 -12.21 26.15 1.09
N ASP A 53 -12.35 27.37 1.64
CA ASP A 53 -13.37 28.36 1.25
C ASP A 53 -14.82 27.82 1.35
N ILE A 54 -15.15 27.17 2.47
CA ILE A 54 -16.48 26.64 2.76
C ILE A 54 -16.99 27.05 4.14
N ASN A 55 -18.32 26.95 4.32
CA ASN A 55 -18.93 27.08 5.64
C ASN A 55 -18.63 25.85 6.51
N ARG A 56 -18.47 26.04 7.83
CA ARG A 56 -18.33 24.93 8.80
C ARG A 56 -19.47 23.92 8.72
N LYS A 57 -20.70 24.36 8.46
CA LYS A 57 -21.86 23.47 8.27
C LYS A 57 -21.69 22.58 7.04
N THR A 58 -21.06 23.10 5.97
CA THR A 58 -20.74 22.32 4.78
C THR A 58 -19.71 21.24 5.11
N PHE A 59 -18.66 21.55 5.88
CA PHE A 59 -17.69 20.54 6.32
C PHE A 59 -18.36 19.34 7.00
N TYR A 60 -19.25 19.60 7.97
CA TYR A 60 -19.96 18.54 8.70
C TYR A 60 -20.95 17.73 7.85
N THR A 61 -21.20 18.13 6.60
CA THR A 61 -21.96 17.31 5.64
C THR A 61 -21.10 16.15 5.09
N TYR A 62 -19.77 16.29 5.11
CA TYR A 62 -18.83 15.31 4.56
C TYR A 62 -18.05 14.57 5.65
N TYR A 63 -17.65 15.27 6.72
CA TYR A 63 -16.76 14.70 7.73
C TYR A 63 -17.21 15.05 9.15
N ALA A 64 -17.08 14.09 10.07
CA ALA A 64 -17.41 14.28 11.47
C ALA A 64 -16.39 15.17 12.19
N ASN A 65 -15.11 15.08 11.83
CA ASN A 65 -14.00 15.78 12.48
C ASN A 65 -12.76 15.79 11.55
N PRO A 66 -11.67 16.52 11.90
CA PRO A 66 -10.43 16.52 11.13
C PRO A 66 -9.78 15.15 10.93
N ALA A 67 -9.85 14.26 11.93
CA ALA A 67 -9.27 12.92 11.84
C ALA A 67 -9.93 12.08 10.73
N ALA A 68 -11.24 12.19 10.55
CA ALA A 68 -11.94 11.53 9.44
C ALA A 68 -11.47 12.00 8.05
N VAL A 69 -10.99 13.25 7.93
CA VAL A 69 -10.40 13.75 6.68
C VAL A 69 -9.02 13.13 6.47
N GLN A 70 -8.21 13.02 7.54
CA GLN A 70 -6.92 12.35 7.48
C GLN A 70 -7.07 10.87 7.14
N ASP A 71 -8.03 10.17 7.74
CA ASP A 71 -8.30 8.76 7.42
C ASP A 71 -8.54 8.58 5.93
N GLU A 72 -9.33 9.45 5.31
CA GLU A 72 -9.62 9.39 3.89
C GLU A 72 -8.38 9.68 3.02
N ILE A 73 -7.54 10.63 3.45
CA ILE A 73 -6.25 10.94 2.82
C ILE A 73 -5.33 9.71 2.87
N GLU A 74 -5.21 9.07 4.03
CA GLU A 74 -4.42 7.84 4.22
C GLU A 74 -4.97 6.68 3.37
N ASP A 75 -6.28 6.50 3.32
CA ASP A 75 -6.91 5.44 2.53
C ASP A 75 -6.67 5.65 1.03
N GLU A 76 -6.67 6.90 0.56
CA GLU A 76 -6.34 7.22 -0.82
C GLU A 76 -4.87 6.92 -1.14
N LEU A 77 -3.95 7.21 -0.22
CA LEU A 77 -2.55 6.83 -0.37
C LEU A 77 -2.40 5.31 -0.49
N VAL A 78 -3.03 4.58 0.43
CA VAL A 78 -3.00 3.13 0.46
C VAL A 78 -3.54 2.55 -0.85
N ARG A 79 -4.62 3.12 -1.40
CA ARG A 79 -5.15 2.74 -2.72
C ARG A 79 -4.15 2.98 -3.85
N GLN A 80 -3.44 4.11 -3.86
CA GLN A 80 -2.46 4.42 -4.91
C GLN A 80 -1.25 3.47 -4.86
N PHE A 81 -0.74 3.18 -3.66
CA PHE A 81 0.31 2.16 -3.49
C PHE A 81 -0.19 0.78 -3.87
N GLY A 82 -1.36 0.37 -3.39
CA GLY A 82 -1.97 -0.92 -3.73
C GLY A 82 -2.11 -1.09 -5.24
N ALA A 83 -2.61 -0.08 -5.95
CA ALA A 83 -2.74 -0.12 -7.41
C ALA A 83 -1.38 -0.27 -8.13
N ALA A 84 -0.33 0.41 -7.67
CA ALA A 84 1.00 0.28 -8.25
C ALA A 84 1.60 -1.13 -8.07
N ILE A 85 1.27 -1.78 -6.95
CA ILE A 85 1.76 -3.12 -6.59
C ILE A 85 0.89 -4.21 -7.22
N HIS A 86 -0.39 -3.92 -7.46
CA HIS A 86 -1.35 -4.86 -8.00
C HIS A 86 -1.02 -5.36 -9.41
N ASP A 87 -0.18 -4.70 -10.20
CA ASP A 87 0.19 -5.20 -11.53
C ASP A 87 1.55 -5.92 -11.53
N MET A 88 2.11 -6.17 -10.36
CA MET A 88 3.39 -6.85 -10.21
C MET A 88 3.27 -8.35 -10.41
N ASP A 89 4.13 -8.91 -11.25
CA ASP A 89 4.33 -10.35 -11.38
C ASP A 89 5.51 -10.83 -10.53
N LEU A 90 5.35 -12.01 -9.92
CA LEU A 90 6.36 -12.59 -9.02
C LEU A 90 7.68 -12.88 -9.76
N GLU A 91 7.59 -13.31 -11.02
CA GLU A 91 8.77 -13.66 -11.83
C GLU A 91 9.65 -12.42 -12.05
N THR A 92 9.05 -11.26 -12.35
CA THR A 92 9.75 -9.99 -12.49
C THR A 92 10.26 -9.49 -11.16
N LEU A 93 9.50 -9.63 -10.07
CA LEU A 93 10.01 -9.31 -8.74
C LEU A 93 11.26 -10.14 -8.40
N MET A 94 11.25 -11.43 -8.75
CA MET A 94 12.37 -12.34 -8.49
C MET A 94 13.56 -12.12 -9.42
N ARG A 95 13.33 -11.77 -10.69
CA ARG A 95 14.41 -11.55 -11.67
C ARG A 95 14.99 -10.15 -11.64
N ARG A 96 14.17 -9.17 -11.29
CA ARG A 96 14.46 -7.73 -11.36
C ARG A 96 13.88 -6.99 -10.14
N PRO A 97 14.26 -7.37 -8.90
CA PRO A 97 13.77 -6.74 -7.69
C PRO A 97 14.02 -5.23 -7.68
N GLU A 98 15.14 -4.77 -8.25
CA GLU A 98 15.49 -3.35 -8.33
C GLU A 98 14.42 -2.50 -9.02
N LYS A 99 13.71 -3.05 -10.01
CA LYS A 99 12.64 -2.33 -10.71
C LYS A 99 11.43 -2.08 -9.82
N PHE A 100 11.11 -3.04 -8.96
CA PHE A 100 10.02 -2.89 -8.00
C PHE A 100 10.33 -1.79 -6.98
N PHE A 101 11.52 -1.82 -6.39
CA PHE A 101 11.95 -0.82 -5.42
C PHE A 101 12.08 0.58 -6.06
N MET A 102 12.55 0.67 -7.31
CA MET A 102 12.58 1.94 -8.05
C MET A 102 11.17 2.49 -8.38
N MET A 103 10.21 1.61 -8.68
CA MET A 103 8.81 2.02 -8.86
C MET A 103 8.22 2.58 -7.55
N LEU A 104 8.48 1.92 -6.42
CA LEU A 104 8.07 2.41 -5.09
C LEU A 104 8.72 3.76 -4.76
N ALA A 105 10.02 3.91 -5.01
CA ALA A 105 10.74 5.16 -4.80
C ALA A 105 10.08 6.31 -5.57
N LYS A 106 9.81 6.12 -6.86
CA LYS A 106 9.13 7.13 -7.70
C LYS A 106 7.73 7.49 -7.20
N LEU A 107 7.00 6.54 -6.65
CA LEU A 107 5.65 6.78 -6.11
C LEU A 107 5.71 7.62 -4.82
N VAL A 108 6.71 7.34 -3.96
CA VAL A 108 6.98 8.14 -2.76
C VAL A 108 7.43 9.54 -3.17
N GLU A 109 8.36 9.65 -4.11
CA GLU A 109 8.93 10.94 -4.52
C GLU A 109 7.91 11.84 -5.22
N LYS A 110 7.05 11.29 -6.07
CA LYS A 110 5.99 12.04 -6.75
C LYS A 110 5.06 12.76 -5.77
N ASN A 111 4.91 12.22 -4.56
CA ASN A 111 4.06 12.81 -3.52
C ASN A 111 4.88 13.20 -2.27
N LEU A 112 6.17 13.55 -2.43
CA LEU A 112 7.08 13.91 -1.33
C LEU A 112 6.55 15.03 -0.42
N ASP A 113 6.09 16.13 -1.02
CA ASP A 113 5.46 17.24 -0.31
C ASP A 113 4.22 16.75 0.45
N PHE A 114 3.55 15.74 -0.12
CA PHE A 114 2.39 15.12 0.47
C PHE A 114 2.69 14.34 1.73
N TYR A 115 3.65 13.44 1.62
CA TYR A 115 4.12 12.66 2.75
C TYR A 115 4.78 13.55 3.80
N GLY A 116 5.43 14.67 3.45
CA GLY A 116 6.04 15.59 4.42
C GLY A 116 5.09 16.18 5.45
N GLY A 117 3.87 16.51 5.04
CA GLY A 117 2.85 16.96 5.99
C GLY A 117 2.29 15.83 6.85
N LEU A 118 2.24 14.61 6.32
CA LEU A 118 1.65 13.45 7.01
C LEU A 118 2.64 12.73 7.92
N LEU A 119 3.93 12.83 7.62
CA LEU A 119 5.03 12.14 8.30
C LEU A 119 5.66 13.00 9.43
N THR A 120 4.86 13.87 10.06
CA THR A 120 5.28 14.49 11.34
C THR A 120 5.25 13.42 12.44
N LYS A 121 6.13 13.52 13.45
CA LYS A 121 6.33 12.45 14.45
C LYS A 121 5.06 11.92 15.13
N GLU A 122 4.01 12.74 15.27
CA GLU A 122 2.73 12.34 15.88
C GLU A 122 1.84 11.53 14.90
N ASP A 123 1.86 11.88 13.61
CA ASP A 123 0.94 11.34 12.59
C ASP A 123 1.55 10.15 11.80
N LEU A 124 2.85 9.88 11.97
CA LEU A 124 3.55 8.75 11.36
C LEU A 124 2.89 7.39 11.64
N SER A 125 2.31 7.20 12.82
CA SER A 125 1.92 5.86 13.26
C SER A 125 0.73 5.26 12.50
N SER A 126 -0.31 6.04 12.21
CA SER A 126 -1.55 5.54 11.57
C SER A 126 -1.33 5.16 10.11
N VAL A 127 -0.70 6.04 9.34
CA VAL A 127 -0.45 5.80 7.91
C VAL A 127 0.47 4.60 7.70
N LEU A 128 1.54 4.48 8.51
CA LEU A 128 2.49 3.39 8.35
C LEU A 128 1.83 2.05 8.68
N VAL A 129 0.95 2.00 9.69
CA VAL A 129 0.16 0.79 10.00
C VAL A 129 -0.72 0.41 8.82
N LYS A 130 -1.45 1.35 8.21
CA LYS A 130 -2.30 1.06 7.04
C LYS A 130 -1.49 0.62 5.83
N VAL A 131 -0.36 1.28 5.56
CA VAL A 131 0.56 0.91 4.47
C VAL A 131 1.13 -0.49 4.69
N MET A 132 1.62 -0.80 5.90
CA MET A 132 2.12 -2.14 6.22
C MET A 132 1.04 -3.21 6.04
N ALA A 133 -0.17 -2.95 6.54
CA ALA A 133 -1.30 -3.88 6.42
C ALA A 133 -1.67 -4.12 4.94
N MET A 134 -1.76 -3.07 4.14
CA MET A 134 -2.04 -3.19 2.70
C MET A 134 -0.92 -3.92 1.96
N LEU A 135 0.35 -3.61 2.24
CA LEU A 135 1.48 -4.30 1.63
C LEU A 135 1.41 -5.80 1.92
N LYS A 136 1.23 -6.19 3.18
CA LYS A 136 1.11 -7.60 3.56
C LYS A 136 -0.08 -8.27 2.86
N ALA A 137 -1.26 -7.65 2.92
CA ALA A 137 -2.47 -8.19 2.31
C ALA A 137 -2.30 -8.42 0.80
N THR A 138 -1.71 -7.43 0.11
CA THR A 138 -1.47 -7.52 -1.34
C THR A 138 -0.49 -8.65 -1.68
N PHE A 139 0.60 -8.79 -0.93
CA PHE A 139 1.56 -9.87 -1.17
C PHE A 139 1.00 -11.25 -0.83
N VAL A 140 0.23 -11.38 0.25
CA VAL A 140 -0.46 -12.63 0.62
C VAL A 140 -1.47 -13.04 -0.45
N GLU A 141 -2.31 -12.11 -0.91
CA GLU A 141 -3.32 -12.38 -1.94
C GLU A 141 -2.69 -12.86 -3.25
N ARG A 142 -1.52 -12.31 -3.60
CA ARG A 142 -0.87 -12.56 -4.90
C ARG A 142 0.06 -13.76 -4.88
N PHE A 143 0.73 -14.00 -3.75
CA PHE A 143 1.87 -14.92 -3.67
C PHE A 143 1.80 -15.90 -2.50
N GLY A 144 0.76 -15.85 -1.67
CA GLY A 144 0.64 -16.68 -0.47
C GLY A 144 0.47 -18.18 -0.72
N ASP A 145 0.05 -18.56 -1.93
CA ASP A 145 -0.20 -19.96 -2.32
C ASP A 145 0.91 -20.55 -3.21
N GLN A 146 2.09 -19.92 -3.25
CA GLN A 146 3.19 -20.36 -4.12
C GLN A 146 3.95 -21.54 -3.50
N GLU A 147 4.23 -22.58 -4.29
CA GLU A 147 4.85 -23.84 -3.80
C GLU A 147 6.35 -23.73 -3.43
N TYR A 148 6.99 -22.59 -3.65
CA TYR A 148 8.43 -22.43 -3.45
C TYR A 148 8.88 -22.37 -1.99
N ILE A 149 7.95 -22.04 -1.09
CA ILE A 149 8.20 -21.80 0.34
C ILE A 149 6.92 -22.12 1.12
N ASP A 150 7.03 -22.76 2.29
CA ASP A 150 5.86 -23.00 3.12
C ASP A 150 5.34 -21.70 3.75
N ARG A 151 4.11 -21.77 4.27
CA ARG A 151 3.38 -20.60 4.76
C ARG A 151 4.10 -19.88 5.90
N GLU A 152 4.69 -20.62 6.83
CA GLU A 152 5.36 -20.04 8.00
C GLU A 152 6.58 -19.22 7.57
N HIS A 153 7.41 -19.78 6.69
CA HIS A 153 8.57 -19.06 6.18
C HIS A 153 8.20 -17.93 5.23
N PHE A 154 7.12 -18.07 4.44
CA PHE A 154 6.59 -16.98 3.62
C PHE A 154 6.18 -15.78 4.49
N ASP A 155 5.36 -16.02 5.52
CA ASP A 155 4.88 -14.97 6.42
C ASP A 155 6.06 -14.30 7.14
N MET A 156 7.09 -15.06 7.56
CA MET A 156 8.32 -14.52 8.15
C MET A 156 9.11 -13.62 7.18
N VAL A 157 9.31 -14.08 5.94
CA VAL A 157 10.01 -13.30 4.90
C VAL A 157 9.24 -12.03 4.58
N LEU A 158 7.91 -12.11 4.49
CA LEU A 158 7.05 -10.97 4.21
C LEU A 158 7.05 -9.96 5.36
N ASP A 159 6.98 -10.43 6.61
CA ASP A 159 7.05 -9.58 7.80
C ASP A 159 8.37 -8.83 7.87
N PHE A 160 9.49 -9.53 7.68
CA PHE A 160 10.81 -8.91 7.58
C PHE A 160 10.87 -7.89 6.44
N ALA A 161 10.35 -8.27 5.27
CA ALA A 161 10.46 -7.46 4.08
C ALA A 161 9.67 -6.14 4.20
N VAL A 162 8.41 -6.23 4.59
CA VAL A 162 7.54 -5.06 4.75
C VAL A 162 8.05 -4.15 5.88
N ALA A 163 8.47 -4.72 7.01
CA ALA A 163 9.02 -3.94 8.11
C ALA A 163 10.32 -3.22 7.71
N GLY A 164 11.23 -3.92 7.02
CA GLY A 164 12.49 -3.35 6.54
C GLY A 164 12.28 -2.20 5.55
N LEU A 165 11.39 -2.39 4.57
CA LEU A 165 11.02 -1.35 3.60
C LEU A 165 10.48 -0.09 4.29
N VAL A 166 9.49 -0.27 5.17
CA VAL A 166 8.85 0.85 5.86
C VAL A 166 9.83 1.57 6.78
N ALA A 167 10.68 0.85 7.51
CA ALA A 167 11.68 1.45 8.39
C ALA A 167 12.70 2.30 7.62
N VAL A 168 13.25 1.76 6.52
CA VAL A 168 14.27 2.47 5.73
C VAL A 168 13.69 3.72 5.06
N TYR A 169 12.49 3.62 4.48
CA TYR A 169 11.85 4.78 3.84
C TYR A 169 11.46 5.86 4.87
N THR A 170 11.01 5.45 6.06
CA THR A 170 10.72 6.39 7.15
C THR A 170 11.99 7.11 7.60
N GLU A 171 13.10 6.39 7.80
CA GLU A 171 14.37 6.99 8.21
C GLU A 171 14.92 7.94 7.13
N TRP A 172 14.86 7.53 5.86
CA TRP A 172 15.24 8.39 4.73
C TRP A 172 14.48 9.72 4.73
N PHE A 173 13.18 9.64 5.00
CA PHE A 173 12.30 10.80 5.10
C PHE A 173 12.71 11.72 6.26
N LEU A 174 12.94 11.14 7.44
CA LEU A 174 13.30 11.87 8.66
C LEU A 174 14.70 12.51 8.60
N GLN A 175 15.63 11.92 7.82
CA GLN A 175 16.98 12.46 7.65
C GLN A 175 17.10 13.62 6.66
N LYS A 176 15.97 14.23 6.23
CA LYS A 176 15.92 15.31 5.23
C LYS A 176 16.53 14.89 3.87
N GLN A 177 16.36 13.62 3.49
CA GLN A 177 16.55 13.21 2.10
C GLN A 177 17.99 13.50 1.58
N LYS A 178 19.00 13.16 2.39
CA LYS A 178 20.43 13.44 2.08
C LYS A 178 20.94 12.83 0.77
N ARG A 179 20.26 11.79 0.29
CA ARG A 179 20.54 11.06 -0.93
C ARG A 179 19.20 10.82 -1.65
N PRO A 180 19.17 10.62 -2.98
CA PRO A 180 17.95 10.25 -3.70
C PRO A 180 17.33 8.96 -3.14
N LEU A 181 15.98 8.84 -3.15
CA LEU A 181 15.34 7.64 -2.61
C LEU A 181 15.63 6.43 -3.50
N GLU A 182 15.89 6.64 -4.79
CA GLU A 182 16.22 5.57 -5.72
C GLU A 182 17.52 4.86 -5.33
N GLU A 183 18.57 5.60 -4.98
CA GLU A 183 19.84 5.00 -4.53
C GLU A 183 19.64 4.13 -3.28
N VAL A 184 18.88 4.63 -2.31
CA VAL A 184 18.57 3.89 -1.07
C VAL A 184 17.72 2.65 -1.38
N SER A 185 16.82 2.77 -2.36
CA SER A 185 15.94 1.68 -2.78
C SER A 185 16.68 0.58 -3.53
N GLU A 186 17.70 0.92 -4.32
CA GLU A 186 18.59 -0.06 -4.97
C GLU A 186 19.39 -0.86 -3.93
N GLU A 187 20.01 -0.18 -2.95
CA GLU A 187 20.76 -0.84 -1.87
C GLU A 187 19.84 -1.76 -1.04
N LEU A 188 18.64 -1.28 -0.73
CA LEU A 188 17.64 -2.03 0.02
C LEU A 188 17.16 -3.28 -0.75
N ALA A 189 16.95 -3.16 -2.06
CA ALA A 189 16.58 -4.29 -2.91
C ALA A 189 17.62 -5.42 -2.83
N VAL A 190 18.91 -5.08 -2.83
CA VAL A 190 20.00 -6.04 -2.69
C VAL A 190 19.94 -6.77 -1.34
N LEU A 191 19.81 -6.01 -0.24
CA LEU A 191 19.76 -6.58 1.12
C LEU A 191 18.59 -7.56 1.28
N MET A 192 17.39 -7.13 0.85
CA MET A 192 16.18 -7.92 1.02
C MET A 192 16.18 -9.15 0.12
N PHE A 193 16.61 -9.01 -1.14
CA PHE A 193 16.61 -10.11 -2.09
C PHE A 193 17.65 -11.18 -1.75
N GLN A 194 18.87 -10.77 -1.39
CA GLN A 194 19.90 -11.73 -0.97
C GLN A 194 19.53 -12.43 0.34
N GLY A 195 18.90 -11.73 1.29
CA GLY A 195 18.38 -12.31 2.53
C GLY A 195 17.30 -13.36 2.28
N ALA A 196 16.28 -13.04 1.47
CA ALA A 196 15.19 -13.95 1.13
C ALA A 196 15.69 -15.18 0.35
N LEU A 197 16.52 -14.97 -0.68
CA LEU A 197 17.08 -16.06 -1.48
C LEU A 197 17.96 -16.99 -0.63
N GLY A 198 18.74 -16.45 0.29
CA GLY A 198 19.56 -17.24 1.22
C GLY A 198 18.73 -18.19 2.09
N LEU A 199 17.54 -17.76 2.54
CA LEU A 199 16.63 -18.62 3.30
C LEU A 199 16.01 -19.71 2.42
N VAL A 200 15.50 -19.37 1.24
CA VAL A 200 14.92 -20.34 0.29
C VAL A 200 15.93 -21.45 -0.04
N GLN A 201 17.17 -21.09 -0.34
CA GLN A 201 18.24 -22.07 -0.62
C GLN A 201 18.53 -22.98 0.57
N LYS A 202 18.46 -22.46 1.80
CA LYS A 202 18.66 -23.25 3.03
C LYS A 202 17.53 -24.26 3.24
N ILE A 203 16.29 -23.87 3.00
CA ILE A 203 15.11 -24.75 3.12
C ILE A 203 15.17 -25.87 2.08
N GLN A 204 15.46 -25.53 0.82
CA GLN A 204 15.55 -26.52 -0.26
C GLN A 204 16.67 -27.55 -0.03
N LYS A 205 17.81 -27.13 0.51
CA LYS A 205 18.91 -28.05 0.86
C LYS A 205 18.56 -29.00 2.02
N ASN A 206 17.64 -28.61 2.89
CA ASN A 206 17.24 -29.38 4.07
C ASN A 206 15.96 -30.20 3.87
N THR A 207 15.34 -30.12 2.68
CA THR A 207 14.17 -30.95 2.35
C THR A 207 14.66 -32.35 1.95
N PRO A 208 14.29 -33.42 2.68
CA PRO A 208 14.68 -34.77 2.29
C PRO A 208 14.10 -35.11 0.92
N ALA A 209 14.87 -35.82 0.08
CA ALA A 209 14.39 -36.30 -1.20
C ALA A 209 13.08 -37.09 -0.99
N PRO A 210 12.07 -36.96 -1.88
CA PRO A 210 10.88 -37.78 -1.80
C PRO A 210 11.32 -39.24 -1.77
N ASP A 211 10.79 -39.99 -0.81
CA ASP A 211 11.08 -41.40 -0.65
C ASP A 211 10.51 -42.18 -1.85
N LEU A 212 11.35 -42.34 -2.87
CA LEU A 212 11.05 -43.16 -4.05
C LEU A 212 11.19 -44.67 -3.75
N SER A 213 11.39 -45.08 -2.49
CA SER A 213 11.48 -46.50 -2.12
C SER A 213 10.13 -47.20 -2.00
N GLY A 214 9.02 -46.45 -2.11
CA GLY A 214 7.69 -47.01 -2.41
C GLY A 214 7.60 -47.48 -3.86
N GLY A 215 8.25 -48.61 -4.17
CA GLY A 215 8.08 -49.31 -5.44
C GLY A 215 6.60 -49.66 -5.67
N PRO A 216 6.16 -49.86 -6.92
CA PRO A 216 4.77 -50.13 -7.23
C PRO A 216 4.32 -51.38 -6.44
N GLU A 217 3.25 -51.24 -5.65
CA GLU A 217 2.50 -52.42 -5.18
C GLU A 217 2.10 -53.21 -6.42
N GLU A 218 2.74 -54.35 -6.64
CA GLU A 218 2.31 -55.37 -7.59
C GLU A 218 0.93 -55.86 -7.17
N SER A 219 -0.09 -55.13 -7.60
CA SER A 219 -1.48 -55.58 -7.66
C SER A 219 -1.78 -55.83 -9.13
N GLY A 220 -1.80 -57.10 -9.52
CA GLY A 220 -2.09 -57.47 -10.90
C GLY A 220 -1.65 -58.87 -11.26
N ASP A 221 -2.24 -59.86 -10.56
CA ASP A 221 -2.39 -61.21 -11.06
C ASP A 221 -2.91 -61.19 -12.51
N TRP A 222 -2.05 -61.59 -13.45
CA TRP A 222 -2.42 -61.84 -14.83
C TRP A 222 -1.83 -63.18 -15.29
N ARG A 223 -2.70 -64.22 -15.21
CA ARG A 223 -2.80 -65.45 -16.02
C ARG A 223 -2.36 -66.77 -15.37
N GLU A 224 -3.39 -67.50 -14.93
CA GLU A 224 -3.71 -68.91 -15.22
C GLU A 224 -2.55 -69.85 -15.63
N VAL A 225 -2.30 -70.86 -14.78
CA VAL A 225 -2.34 -72.29 -15.14
C VAL A 225 -2.89 -73.11 -13.98
#